data_AF-A0A399UAU4-F1
#
_entry.id   AF-A0A399UAU4-F1
#
_cell.length_a   1.000
_cell.length_b   1.000
_cell.length_c   1.000
_cell.angle_alpha   90.00
_cell.angle_beta   90.00
_cell.angle_gamma   90.00
#
_symmetry.space_group_name_H-M   'P 1'
#
loop_
_entity.id
_entity.type
_entity.pdbx_description
1 polymer ?
#
loop_
_entity_poly.entity_id
_entity_poly.type
_entity_poly.pdbx_seq_one_letter_code
_entity_poly.pdbx_strand_id
1 'polypeptide(L)' 'MRPPLLLIAAIAAPLALAGCATGRGLPTYQEEMTKLDAECVARGGILTPSGMQTGRPQTDYLCKITGGASRLPHN' A
#
# COMPACT_ATOMS: atom_id res chain seq x y z
N MET A 1 12.32 50.15 19.07
CA MET A 1 13.48 49.70 18.27
C MET A 1 13.26 48.22 17.95
N ARG A 2 13.13 47.86 16.67
CA ARG A 2 13.00 46.47 16.19
C ARG A 2 14.39 45.96 15.79
N PRO A 3 14.84 44.79 16.29
CA PRO A 3 15.80 43.98 15.57
C PRO A 3 15.10 42.74 14.97
N PRO A 4 15.29 42.45 13.67
CA PRO A 4 14.68 41.34 12.97
C PRO A 4 15.51 40.08 13.16
N LEU A 5 14.90 39.01 13.68
CA LEU A 5 15.48 37.66 13.66
C LEU A 5 14.58 36.73 12.85
N LEU A 6 14.25 37.16 11.63
CA LEU A 6 13.95 36.27 10.53
C LEU A 6 15.30 35.92 9.89
N LEU A 7 15.85 34.72 10.10
CA LEU A 7 16.85 34.11 9.16
C LEU A 7 17.37 32.71 9.54
N ILE A 8 16.88 32.01 10.57
CA ILE A 8 17.49 30.73 10.97
C ILE A 8 16.44 29.67 11.32
N ALA A 9 15.73 29.15 10.32
CA ALA A 9 14.98 27.89 10.48
C ALA A 9 14.76 27.11 9.16
N ALA A 10 15.50 27.44 8.09
CA ALA A 10 15.27 26.88 6.75
C ALA A 10 16.28 25.77 6.37
N ILE A 11 16.71 24.91 7.33
CA ILE A 11 17.66 23.81 7.03
C ILE A 11 17.24 22.43 7.55
N ALA A 12 16.03 22.26 8.11
CA ALA A 12 15.59 20.97 8.64
C ALA A 12 14.77 20.12 7.64
N ALA A 13 14.93 20.31 6.32
CA ALA A 13 13.98 19.78 5.33
C ALA A 13 14.48 18.87 4.18
N PRO A 14 15.72 18.31 4.12
CA PRO A 14 16.01 17.34 3.06
C PRO A 14 16.05 15.86 3.50
N LEU A 15 15.81 15.51 4.77
CA LEU A 15 15.91 14.10 5.21
C LEU A 15 14.63 13.26 5.03
N ALA A 16 13.52 13.86 4.56
CA ALA A 16 12.24 13.17 4.44
C ALA A 16 12.04 12.35 3.14
N LEU A 17 12.99 12.39 2.19
CA LEU A 17 12.83 11.78 0.85
C LEU A 17 13.73 10.57 0.57
N ALA A 18 14.62 10.19 1.50
CA ALA A 18 15.57 9.09 1.30
C ALA A 18 15.10 7.72 1.83
N GLY A 19 13.78 7.50 1.97
CA GLY A 19 13.22 6.30 2.62
C GLY A 19 12.52 5.28 1.73
N CYS A 20 12.13 5.61 0.48
CA CYS A 20 11.34 4.69 -0.36
C CYS A 20 12.17 3.73 -1.22
N ALA A 21 13.49 3.66 -0.98
CA ALA A 21 14.35 2.61 -1.50
C ALA A 21 14.80 1.71 -0.33
N THR A 22 13.85 1.19 0.46
CA THR A 22 14.14 0.01 1.27
C THR A 22 14.52 -1.11 0.32
N GLY A 23 15.83 -1.26 0.09
CA GLY A 23 16.45 -2.44 -0.49
C GLY A 23 16.24 -3.62 0.44
N ARG A 24 15.02 -4.11 0.51
CA ARG A 24 14.73 -5.48 0.94
C ARG A 24 14.89 -6.33 -0.31
N GLY A 25 15.57 -7.47 -0.19
CA GLY A 25 15.64 -8.44 -1.29
C GLY A 25 14.25 -8.72 -1.85
N LEU A 26 14.19 -9.21 -3.10
CA LEU A 26 12.94 -9.61 -3.71
C LEU A 26 12.16 -10.48 -2.70
N PRO A 27 10.94 -10.09 -2.32
CA PRO A 27 10.17 -10.85 -1.34
C PRO A 27 9.95 -12.26 -1.88
N THR A 28 9.94 -13.22 -0.98
CA THR A 28 9.58 -14.59 -1.35
C THR A 28 8.11 -14.64 -1.74
N TYR A 29 7.74 -15.65 -2.54
CA TYR A 29 6.35 -15.89 -2.91
C TYR A 29 5.41 -15.94 -1.69
N GLN A 30 5.89 -16.52 -0.58
CA GLN A 30 5.13 -16.63 0.66
C GLN A 30 4.88 -15.26 1.33
N GLU A 31 5.89 -14.38 1.33
CA GLU A 31 5.74 -13.01 1.83
C GLU A 31 4.80 -12.19 0.95
N GLU A 32 4.91 -12.33 -0.38
CA GLU A 32 3.97 -11.70 -1.32
C GLU A 32 2.53 -12.21 -1.11
N MET A 33 2.33 -13.52 -0.92
CA MET A 33 1.01 -14.10 -0.60
C MET A 33 0.44 -13.56 0.70
N THR A 34 1.26 -13.53 1.76
CA THR A 34 0.82 -13.06 3.09
C THR A 34 0.43 -11.59 3.04
N LYS A 35 1.21 -10.78 2.32
CA LYS A 35 0.89 -9.36 2.10
C LYS A 35 -0.41 -9.20 1.30
N LEU A 36 -0.57 -9.94 0.22
CA LEU A 36 -1.75 -9.88 -0.64
C LEU A 36 -3.03 -10.27 0.11
N ASP A 37 -2.94 -11.31 0.95
CA ASP A 37 -4.04 -11.74 1.82
C ASP A 37 -4.44 -10.64 2.81
N ALA A 38 -3.48 -10.06 3.53
CA ALA A 38 -3.72 -8.97 4.46
C ALA A 38 -4.38 -7.76 3.76
N GLU A 39 -3.90 -7.38 2.57
CA GLU A 39 -4.48 -6.30 1.77
C GLU A 39 -5.92 -6.62 1.32
N CYS A 40 -6.20 -7.87 0.94
CA CYS A 40 -7.53 -8.27 0.51
C CYS A 40 -8.54 -8.29 1.68
N VAL A 41 -8.11 -8.82 2.83
CA VAL A 41 -8.93 -8.82 4.06
C VAL A 41 -9.19 -7.40 4.54
N ALA A 42 -8.20 -6.50 4.48
CA ALA A 42 -8.37 -5.09 4.83
C ALA A 42 -9.43 -4.38 3.95
N ARG A 43 -9.64 -4.86 2.72
CA ARG A 43 -10.68 -4.37 1.80
C ARG A 43 -12.04 -5.04 2.01
N GLY A 44 -12.17 -5.95 2.98
CA GLY A 44 -13.40 -6.73 3.22
C GLY A 44 -13.66 -7.76 2.13
N GLY A 45 -12.60 -8.25 1.48
CA GLY A 45 -12.66 -9.28 0.46
C GLY A 45 -12.13 -10.63 0.91
N ILE A 46 -12.20 -11.58 -0.01
CA ILE A 46 -11.64 -12.93 0.12
C ILE A 46 -10.77 -13.20 -1.11
N LEU A 47 -9.56 -13.70 -0.86
CA LEU A 47 -8.63 -14.09 -1.91
C LEU A 47 -9.21 -15.27 -2.71
N THR A 48 -9.26 -15.17 -4.04
CA THR A 48 -9.83 -16.19 -4.93
C THR A 48 -8.84 -16.49 -6.06
N PRO A 49 -8.60 -17.76 -6.41
CA PRO A 49 -7.69 -18.09 -7.52
C PRO A 49 -8.20 -17.52 -8.84
N SER A 50 -7.29 -16.92 -9.62
CA SER A 50 -7.59 -16.36 -10.95
C SER A 50 -7.67 -17.43 -12.04
N GLY A 51 -7.12 -18.63 -11.77
CA GLY A 51 -6.92 -19.69 -12.76
C GLY A 51 -5.59 -19.56 -13.53
N MET A 52 -4.80 -18.51 -13.28
CA MET A 52 -3.45 -18.36 -13.81
C MET A 52 -2.41 -18.94 -12.84
N GLN A 53 -1.31 -19.46 -13.38
CA GLN A 53 -0.16 -19.95 -12.61
C GLN A 53 1.12 -19.38 -13.20
N THR A 54 1.46 -18.19 -12.74
CA THR A 54 2.61 -17.39 -13.18
C THR A 54 3.74 -17.41 -12.16
N GLY A 55 3.50 -17.97 -10.97
CA GLY A 55 4.45 -17.94 -9.85
C GLY A 55 4.53 -16.56 -9.20
N ARG A 56 3.51 -15.73 -9.42
CA ARG A 56 3.35 -14.40 -8.84
C ARG A 56 1.97 -14.31 -8.21
N PRO A 57 1.86 -14.21 -6.88
CA PRO A 57 0.57 -14.34 -6.22
C PRO A 57 -0.42 -13.25 -6.60
N GLN A 58 0.06 -12.03 -6.88
CA GLN A 58 -0.72 -10.90 -7.38
C GLN A 58 -1.43 -11.15 -8.72
N THR A 59 -0.96 -12.09 -9.53
CA THR A 59 -1.57 -12.47 -10.82
C THR A 59 -2.28 -13.82 -10.74
N ASP A 60 -1.83 -14.70 -9.84
CA ASP A 60 -2.44 -16.01 -9.60
C ASP A 60 -3.72 -15.92 -8.75
N TYR A 61 -3.88 -14.83 -7.99
CA TYR A 61 -5.03 -14.59 -7.13
C TYR A 61 -5.63 -13.20 -7.31
N LEU A 62 -6.95 -13.12 -7.14
CA LEU A 62 -7.74 -11.90 -7.19
C LEU A 62 -8.43 -11.68 -5.85
N CYS A 63 -8.58 -10.43 -5.44
CA CYS A 63 -9.37 -10.09 -4.27
C CYS A 63 -10.84 -9.90 -4.64
N LYS A 64 -11.71 -10.81 -4.18
CA LYS A 64 -13.15 -10.73 -4.40
C LYS A 64 -13.83 -10.06 -3.21
N ILE A 65 -14.40 -8.87 -3.41
CA ILE A 65 -15.12 -8.15 -2.36
C ILE A 65 -16.51 -8.77 -2.17
N THR A 66 -16.77 -9.35 -0.99
CA THR A 66 -18.04 -10.01 -0.66
C THR A 66 -19.02 -9.08 0.07
N GLY A 67 -18.57 -7.94 0.60
CA GLY A 67 -19.38 -6.95 1.32
C GLY A 67 -19.90 -5.77 0.49
N GLY A 68 -19.68 -5.75 -0.82
CA GLY A 68 -19.90 -4.59 -1.70
C GLY A 68 -21.33 -4.39 -2.22
N ALA A 69 -22.36 -4.89 -1.54
CA ALA A 69 -23.74 -4.47 -1.81
C ALA A 69 -23.95 -3.04 -1.27
N SER A 70 -23.24 -2.07 -1.84
CA SER A 70 -23.45 -0.66 -1.57
C SER A 70 -24.85 -0.31 -2.03
N ARG A 71 -25.73 0.13 -1.12
CA ARG A 71 -27.02 0.69 -1.54
C ARG A 71 -26.73 1.90 -2.43
N LEU A 72 -27.12 1.83 -3.70
CA LEU A 72 -27.12 3.01 -4.56
C LEU A 72 -28.13 4.00 -3.96
N PRO A 73 -27.73 5.24 -3.61
CA PRO A 73 -28.70 6.25 -3.17
C PRO A 73 -29.62 6.57 -4.36
N HIS A 74 -30.92 6.34 -4.17
CA HIS A 74 -31.95 6.76 -5.11
C HIS A 74 -32.20 8.25 -4.89
N ASN A 75 -31.90 9.09 -5.88
CA ASN A 75 -32.26 10.50 -5.92
C ASN A 75 -33.20 10.76 -7.08
#